data_AF-A0A6N8HZZ8-F1
#
_entry.id   AF-A0A6N8HZZ8-F1
#
_cell.length_a   1.000
_cell.length_b   1.000
_cell.length_c   1.000
_cell.angle_alpha   90.00
_cell.angle_beta   90.00
_cell.angle_gamma   90.00
#
_symmetry.space_group_name_H-M   'P 1'
#
loop_
_entity.id
_entity.type
_entity.pdbx_description
1 polymer ?
#
loop_
_entity_poly.entity_id
_entity_poly.type
_entity_poly.pdbx_seq_one_letter_code
_entity_poly.pdbx_strand_id
1 'polypeptide(L)'
;MPAEMTPLEAAEIMEESARQAKCMIDAPTTFFSAASQSAGVERVKKCEMAYSLAASYLRAVAAGELRPVIHGRWIYKDCNGVQTENHGLVAYAECSNCGHEICNIDQEAAHCPSCGALMGGKGDST
;
A
#
# COMPACT_ATOMS: atom_id res chain seq x y z
N MET A 1 22.07 1.05 -8.04
CA MET A 1 20.80 1.43 -7.41
C MET A 1 20.91 1.06 -5.94
N PRO A 2 20.56 1.93 -4.98
CA PRO A 2 20.49 1.51 -3.59
C PRO A 2 19.50 0.36 -3.47
N ALA A 3 19.84 -0.69 -2.73
CA ALA A 3 18.95 -1.83 -2.53
C ALA A 3 17.65 -1.32 -1.87
N GLU A 4 16.51 -1.53 -2.53
CA GLU A 4 15.21 -1.21 -1.97
C GLU A 4 14.95 -2.16 -0.79
N MET A 5 14.61 -1.58 0.37
CA MET A 5 14.29 -2.34 1.58
C MET A 5 13.00 -3.13 1.37
N THR A 6 13.05 -4.44 1.58
CA THR A 6 11.88 -5.31 1.45
C THR A 6 10.91 -5.10 2.62
N PRO A 7 9.60 -5.42 2.44
CA PRO A 7 8.65 -5.39 3.55
C PRO A 7 9.06 -6.28 4.73
N LEU A 8 9.76 -7.39 4.47
CA LEU A 8 10.25 -8.28 5.51
C LEU A 8 11.38 -7.64 6.33
N GLU A 9 12.38 -7.07 5.67
CA GLU A 9 13.46 -6.34 6.35
C GLU A 9 12.92 -5.14 7.13
N ALA A 10 11.96 -4.41 6.56
CA ALA A 10 11.29 -3.32 7.25
C ALA A 10 10.54 -3.81 8.50
N ALA A 11 9.88 -4.98 8.45
CA ALA A 11 9.21 -5.57 9.60
C ALA A 11 10.21 -5.90 10.72
N GLU A 12 11.35 -6.49 10.39
CA GLU A 12 12.40 -6.85 11.36
C GLU A 12 12.95 -5.61 12.10
N ILE A 13 13.14 -4.49 11.37
CA ILE A 13 13.57 -3.22 11.97
C ILE A 13 12.50 -2.67 12.92
N MET A 14 11.22 -2.74 12.55
CA MET A 14 10.13 -2.30 13.41
C MET A 14 10.00 -3.19 14.66
N GLU A 15 10.16 -4.50 14.54
CA GLU A 15 10.17 -5.44 15.68
C GLU A 15 11.32 -5.13 16.65
N GLU A 16 12.50 -4.84 16.13
CA GLU A 16 13.64 -4.44 16.96
C GLU A 16 13.39 -3.09 17.64
N SER A 17 12.84 -2.13 16.93
CA SER A 17 12.46 -0.82 17.50
C SER A 17 11.43 -0.96 18.62
N ALA A 18 10.46 -1.86 18.46
CA ALA A 18 9.47 -2.20 19.50
C ALA A 18 10.15 -2.84 20.72
N ARG A 19 11.09 -3.79 20.52
CA ARG A 19 11.86 -4.40 21.62
C ARG A 19 12.64 -3.35 22.41
N GLN A 20 13.31 -2.43 21.73
CA GLN A 20 14.06 -1.34 22.38
C GLN A 20 13.13 -0.42 23.18
N ALA A 21 11.99 -0.04 22.60
CA ALA A 21 10.97 0.75 23.30
C ALA A 21 10.46 0.02 24.56
N LYS A 22 10.24 -1.30 24.48
CA LYS A 22 9.85 -2.12 25.61
C LYS A 22 10.91 -2.15 26.72
N CYS A 23 12.18 -2.28 26.38
CA CYS A 23 13.27 -2.19 27.37
C CYS A 23 13.26 -0.85 28.13
N MET A 24 12.96 0.26 27.43
CA MET A 24 12.87 1.58 28.06
C MET A 24 11.63 1.72 28.97
N ILE A 25 10.54 1.02 28.65
CA ILE A 25 9.32 0.98 29.47
C ILE A 25 9.55 0.15 30.74
N ASP A 26 10.25 -0.99 30.62
CA ASP A 26 10.47 -1.93 31.71
C ASP A 26 11.54 -1.44 32.71
N ALA A 27 12.52 -0.65 32.26
CA ALA A 27 13.59 -0.08 33.07
C ALA A 27 13.64 1.46 33.05
N PRO A 28 12.54 2.15 33.41
CA PRO A 28 12.37 3.58 33.13
C PRO A 28 13.33 4.49 33.89
N THR A 29 13.82 4.07 35.06
CA THR A 29 14.81 4.84 35.84
C THR A 29 16.20 4.88 35.19
N THR A 30 16.47 3.98 34.25
CA THR A 30 17.74 3.95 33.49
C THR A 30 17.74 5.00 32.37
N PHE A 31 16.56 5.29 31.80
CA PHE A 31 16.43 6.10 30.59
C PHE A 31 15.78 7.47 30.83
N PHE A 32 15.05 7.63 31.94
CA PHE A 32 14.34 8.87 32.27
C PHE A 32 14.72 9.36 33.65
N SER A 33 14.84 10.69 33.76
CA SER A 33 14.91 11.36 35.05
C SER A 33 13.58 11.21 35.80
N ALA A 34 13.60 11.25 37.13
CA ALA A 34 12.38 11.18 37.95
C ALA A 34 11.33 12.24 37.56
N ALA A 35 11.77 13.44 37.13
CA ALA A 35 10.88 14.52 36.71
C ALA A 35 10.15 14.27 35.38
N SER A 36 10.69 13.41 34.51
CA SER A 36 10.14 13.13 33.18
C SER A 36 9.67 11.70 33.00
N GLN A 37 9.81 10.85 34.01
CA GLN A 37 9.60 9.41 33.91
C GLN A 37 8.19 9.03 33.44
N SER A 38 7.14 9.60 34.04
CA SER A 38 5.75 9.27 33.68
C SER A 38 5.43 9.65 32.23
N ALA A 39 5.73 10.88 31.83
CA ALA A 39 5.50 11.38 30.48
C ALA A 39 6.44 10.76 29.43
N GLY A 40 7.63 10.34 29.84
CA GLY A 40 8.60 9.63 29.00
C GLY A 40 8.12 8.21 28.70
N VAL A 41 7.75 7.46 29.74
CA VAL A 41 7.21 6.11 29.61
C VAL A 41 5.92 6.08 28.79
N GLU A 42 5.01 7.03 29.01
CA GLU A 42 3.76 7.08 28.23
C GLU A 42 4.03 7.30 26.73
N ARG A 43 4.99 8.16 26.38
CA ARG A 43 5.39 8.37 24.98
C ARG A 43 6.00 7.13 24.38
N VAL A 44 6.91 6.47 25.10
CA VAL A 44 7.54 5.25 24.59
C VAL A 44 6.54 4.09 24.47
N LYS A 45 5.53 3.99 25.34
CA LYS A 45 4.42 3.04 25.16
C LYS A 45 3.68 3.24 23.83
N LYS A 46 3.41 4.49 23.45
CA LYS A 46 2.79 4.80 22.15
C LYS A 46 3.69 4.40 20.99
N CYS A 47 5.00 4.62 21.11
CA CYS A 47 5.98 4.19 20.11
C CYS A 47 6.05 2.65 20.00
N GLU A 48 6.14 1.92 21.11
CA GLU A 48 6.15 0.46 21.14
C GLU A 48 4.93 -0.11 20.43
N MET A 49 3.74 0.38 20.79
CA MET A 49 2.49 -0.03 20.12
C MET A 49 2.49 0.27 18.63
N ALA A 50 2.97 1.46 18.22
CA ALA A 50 3.03 1.84 16.81
C ALA A 50 4.01 0.96 16.02
N TYR A 51 5.19 0.66 16.57
CA TYR A 51 6.18 -0.21 15.94
C TYR A 51 5.69 -1.65 15.83
N SER A 52 5.11 -2.20 16.90
CA SER A 52 4.52 -3.54 16.91
C SER A 52 3.40 -3.67 15.86
N LEU A 53 2.54 -2.65 15.74
CA LEU A 53 1.48 -2.63 14.73
C LEU A 53 2.04 -2.53 13.31
N ALA A 54 3.02 -1.64 13.08
CA ALA A 54 3.67 -1.49 11.77
C ALA A 54 4.35 -2.78 11.32
N ALA A 55 5.09 -3.44 12.22
CA ALA A 55 5.70 -4.74 11.96
C ALA A 55 4.65 -5.79 11.55
N SER A 56 3.53 -5.87 12.27
CA SER A 56 2.44 -6.80 11.95
C SER A 56 1.89 -6.57 10.54
N TYR A 57 1.67 -5.32 10.13
CA TYR A 57 1.21 -5.01 8.78
C TYR A 57 2.25 -5.34 7.72
N LEU A 58 3.52 -5.04 7.96
CA LEU A 58 4.60 -5.35 7.02
C LEU A 58 4.78 -6.86 6.83
N ARG A 59 4.64 -7.66 7.90
CA ARG A 59 4.59 -9.13 7.82
C ARG A 59 3.41 -9.61 6.97
N ALA A 60 2.22 -9.07 7.21
CA ALA A 60 1.04 -9.41 6.43
C ALA A 60 1.17 -8.97 4.96
N VAL A 61 1.87 -7.87 4.65
CA VAL A 61 2.22 -7.49 3.27
C VAL A 61 3.20 -8.49 2.67
N ALA A 62 4.27 -8.85 3.38
CA ALA A 62 5.26 -9.84 2.93
C ALA A 62 4.64 -11.23 2.70
N ALA A 63 3.65 -11.61 3.51
CA ALA A 63 2.89 -12.85 3.39
C ALA A 63 1.76 -12.77 2.33
N GLY A 64 1.46 -11.59 1.78
CA GLY A 64 0.35 -11.39 0.84
C GLY A 64 -1.04 -11.43 1.47
N GLU A 65 -1.13 -11.31 2.80
CA GLU A 65 -2.37 -11.42 3.59
C GLU A 65 -3.13 -10.09 3.71
N LEU A 66 -2.46 -8.94 3.51
CA LEU A 66 -3.06 -7.62 3.76
C LEU A 66 -4.18 -7.25 2.78
N ARG A 67 -4.12 -7.81 1.57
CA ARG A 67 -5.14 -7.79 0.52
C ARG A 67 -4.63 -8.74 -0.57
N PRO A 68 -5.43 -9.72 -1.04
CA PRO A 68 -5.07 -10.44 -2.27
C PRO A 68 -4.85 -9.40 -3.37
N VAL A 69 -3.78 -9.55 -4.15
CA VAL A 69 -3.58 -8.72 -5.36
C VAL A 69 -4.83 -8.91 -6.22
N ILE A 70 -5.65 -7.87 -6.30
CA ILE A 70 -6.86 -7.92 -7.11
C ILE A 70 -6.41 -7.71 -8.54
N HIS A 71 -6.47 -8.76 -9.35
CA HIS A 71 -6.17 -8.65 -10.76
C HIS A 71 -7.38 -8.11 -11.52
N GLY A 72 -7.14 -7.20 -12.45
CA GLY A 72 -8.14 -6.66 -13.36
C GLY A 72 -7.69 -6.74 -14.82
N ARG A 73 -8.62 -6.46 -15.72
CA ARG A 73 -8.34 -6.18 -17.14
C ARG A 73 -9.11 -4.96 -17.59
N TRP A 74 -8.55 -4.25 -18.56
CA TRP A 74 -9.23 -3.17 -19.26
C TRP A 74 -10.24 -3.80 -20.22
N ILE A 75 -11.52 -3.48 -20.06
CA ILE A 75 -12.59 -3.90 -20.95
C ILE A 75 -12.83 -2.75 -21.92
N TYR A 76 -12.39 -2.93 -23.16
CA TYR A 76 -12.59 -1.95 -24.22
C TYR A 76 -14.07 -1.89 -24.59
N LYS A 77 -14.61 -0.67 -24.65
CA LYS A 77 -15.96 -0.37 -25.13
C LYS A 77 -15.86 0.49 -26.38
N ASP A 78 -16.57 0.06 -27.42
CA ASP A 78 -16.72 0.84 -28.63
C ASP A 78 -17.59 2.08 -28.33
N CYS A 79 -17.10 3.25 -28.72
CA CYS A 79 -17.87 4.50 -28.61
C CYS A 79 -18.95 4.65 -29.70
N ASN A 80 -19.30 3.59 -30.43
CA ASN A 80 -20.22 3.62 -31.58
C ASN A 80 -19.95 4.79 -32.56
N GLY A 81 -18.69 5.19 -32.71
CA GLY A 81 -18.29 6.25 -33.65
C GLY A 81 -18.69 7.67 -33.22
N VAL A 82 -19.02 7.92 -31.95
CA VAL A 82 -19.28 9.28 -31.46
C VAL A 82 -17.98 10.07 -31.47
N GLN A 83 -17.85 10.96 -32.46
CA GLN A 83 -16.80 11.97 -32.47
C GLN A 83 -17.07 12.96 -31.35
N THR A 84 -16.13 13.09 -30.40
CA THR A 84 -16.12 14.24 -29.49
C THR A 84 -15.17 15.29 -30.05
N GLU A 85 -15.43 16.54 -29.70
CA GLU A 85 -14.90 17.76 -30.32
C GLU A 85 -13.36 17.86 -30.33
N ASN A 86 -12.65 16.96 -29.63
CA ASN A 86 -11.21 17.06 -29.42
C ASN A 86 -10.38 15.80 -29.71
N HIS A 87 -10.93 14.64 -30.07
CA HIS A 87 -10.09 13.47 -30.44
C HIS A 87 -10.80 12.54 -31.43
N GLY A 88 -10.11 12.20 -32.53
CA GLY A 88 -10.53 11.15 -33.44
C GLY A 88 -10.44 9.80 -32.75
N LEU A 89 -11.59 9.17 -32.50
CA LEU A 89 -11.77 7.86 -31.84
C LEU A 89 -11.45 7.88 -30.32
N VAL A 90 -12.44 8.23 -29.51
CA VAL A 90 -12.41 8.03 -28.06
C VAL A 90 -12.70 6.55 -27.78
N ALA A 91 -11.68 5.73 -27.54
CA ALA A 91 -11.86 4.38 -27.04
C ALA A 91 -11.99 4.41 -25.52
N TYR A 92 -13.14 3.94 -25.00
CA TYR A 92 -13.36 3.83 -23.56
C TYR A 92 -12.84 2.48 -23.08
N ALA A 93 -12.22 2.47 -21.90
CA ALA A 93 -11.92 1.22 -21.22
C ALA A 93 -12.47 1.24 -19.81
N GLU A 94 -13.01 0.11 -19.36
CA GLU A 94 -13.54 -0.06 -18.02
C GLU A 94 -12.66 -1.03 -17.23
N CYS A 95 -12.39 -0.72 -15.96
CA CYS A 95 -11.77 -1.67 -15.06
C CYS A 95 -12.74 -2.80 -14.72
N SER A 96 -12.39 -4.03 -15.09
CA SER A 96 -13.22 -5.23 -14.83
C SER A 96 -13.52 -5.51 -13.35
N ASN A 97 -12.81 -4.88 -12.41
CA ASN A 97 -13.01 -5.09 -10.98
C ASN A 97 -13.98 -4.07 -10.35
N CYS A 98 -13.92 -2.80 -10.76
CA CYS A 98 -14.64 -1.73 -10.07
C CYS A 98 -15.52 -0.87 -10.99
N GLY A 99 -15.52 -1.13 -12.29
CA GLY A 99 -16.31 -0.37 -13.25
C GLY A 99 -15.78 1.04 -13.53
N HIS A 100 -14.59 1.40 -13.03
CA HIS A 100 -14.02 2.72 -13.31
C HIS A 100 -13.68 2.85 -14.79
N GLU A 101 -14.23 3.87 -15.42
CA GLU A 101 -14.07 4.15 -16.85
C GLU A 101 -12.93 5.14 -17.07
N ILE A 102 -12.08 4.85 -18.04
CA ILE A 102 -11.08 5.77 -18.60
C ILE A 102 -11.51 6.15 -20.01
N CYS A 103 -11.31 7.42 -20.37
CA CYS A 103 -11.80 7.97 -21.62
C CYS A 103 -10.76 7.89 -22.76
N ASN A 104 -9.56 7.36 -22.52
CA ASN A 104 -8.54 7.16 -23.55
C ASN A 104 -7.68 5.96 -23.19
N ILE A 105 -7.27 5.17 -24.19
CA ILE A 105 -6.34 4.03 -24.02
C ILE A 105 -4.99 4.49 -23.46
N ASP A 106 -4.57 5.72 -23.74
CA ASP A 106 -3.34 6.30 -23.17
C ASP A 106 -3.39 6.47 -21.63
N GLN A 107 -4.58 6.33 -21.02
CA GLN A 107 -4.78 6.34 -19.58
C GLN A 107 -4.73 4.94 -18.95
N GLU A 108 -4.43 3.90 -19.73
CA GLU A 108 -4.19 2.56 -19.22
C GLU A 108 -2.92 2.53 -18.38
N ALA A 109 -3.10 2.59 -17.07
CA ALA A 109 -2.04 2.33 -16.11
C ALA A 109 -1.95 0.82 -15.82
N ALA A 110 -0.78 0.39 -15.33
CA ALA A 110 -0.58 -0.95 -14.78
C ALA A 110 -1.50 -1.25 -13.60
N HIS A 111 -2.11 -0.23 -12.99
CA HIS A 111 -3.07 -0.35 -11.91
C HIS A 111 -4.32 0.49 -12.18
N CYS A 112 -5.49 0.01 -11.79
CA CYS A 112 -6.70 0.82 -11.79
C CYS A 112 -6.56 1.97 -10.77
N PRO A 113 -6.76 3.24 -11.16
CA PRO A 113 -6.62 4.39 -10.25
C PRO A 113 -7.70 4.45 -9.17
N SER A 114 -8.85 3.80 -9.40
CA SER A 114 -9.97 3.79 -8.45
C SER A 114 -9.84 2.70 -7.38
N CYS A 115 -9.51 1.46 -7.77
CA CYS A 115 -9.51 0.31 -6.86
C CYS A 115 -8.13 -0.31 -6.61
N GLY A 116 -7.09 0.14 -7.30
CA GLY A 116 -5.73 -0.39 -7.18
C GLY A 116 -5.52 -1.78 -7.79
N ALA A 117 -6.51 -2.30 -8.55
CA ALA A 117 -6.37 -3.60 -9.20
C ALA A 117 -5.20 -3.62 -10.19
N LEU A 118 -4.37 -4.66 -10.16
CA LEU A 118 -3.23 -4.86 -11.06
C LEU A 118 -3.75 -5.34 -12.43
N MET A 119 -3.47 -4.57 -13.47
CA MET A 119 -3.98 -4.80 -14.82
C MET A 119 -3.01 -5.73 -15.57
N GLY A 120 -3.45 -6.96 -15.86
CA GLY A 120 -2.56 -8.02 -16.38
C GLY A 120 -3.10 -8.84 -17.55
N GLY A 121 -4.33 -8.59 -18.00
CA GLY A 121 -4.87 -9.27 -19.17
C GLY A 121 -4.56 -8.49 -20.44
N LYS A 122 -3.49 -8.85 -21.16
CA LYS A 122 -3.56 -8.73 -22.62
C LYS A 122 -4.75 -9.59 -23.02
N GLY A 123 -5.73 -9.01 -23.70
CA GLY A 123 -6.78 -9.80 -24.31
C GLY A 123 -6.14 -10.77 -25.29
N ASP A 124 -6.00 -12.03 -24.90
CA ASP A 124 -5.72 -13.10 -25.84
C ASP A 124 -6.98 -13.24 -26.70
N SER A 125 -6.99 -12.51 -27.80
CA SER A 125 -7.90 -12.73 -28.91
C SER A 125 -7.58 -14.11 -29.50
N THR A 126 -8.42 -15.09 -29.19
CA THR A 126 -8.59 -16.31 -30.01
C THR A 126 -10.04 -16.37 -30.46
#